data_AF-K2N4Z8-F1
#
_entry.id   AF-K2N4Z8-F1
#
_cell.length_a   1.000
_cell.length_b   1.000
_cell.length_c   1.000
_cell.angle_alpha   90.00
_cell.angle_beta   90.00
_cell.angle_gamma   90.00
#
_symmetry.space_group_name_H-M   'P 1'
#
loop_
_entity.id
_entity.type
_entity.pdbx_description
1 polymer ?
#
loop_
_entity_poly.entity_id
_entity_poly.type
_entity_poly.pdbx_seq_one_letter_code
_entity_poly.pdbx_strand_id
1 'polypeptide(L)'
;MIARVLFTVLGLVLISMSSINQAAADEAGLIAAAERGDVPAIEDALAAGAALDARDARGRTALLAAVQANRLEAARRLIAAGADVNAKDAISDSPYLLAGARGYLEILRLTLAHGADLTSTNRFGGTALIPAAERGHVETVRLLIEAGVDVDHVNNLGWTALLEAIILGDGGPRHVAIVELLIEAGADVDIADREGVSPLQHAERDGYPEIARLLRAAGAR
;
A
#
# COMPACT_ATOMS: atom_id res chain seq x y z
N MET A 1 -40.02 16.98 -45.11
CA MET A 1 -39.98 16.07 -43.95
C MET A 1 -38.56 15.76 -43.44
N ILE A 2 -37.49 16.09 -44.17
CA ILE A 2 -36.10 15.67 -43.85
C ILE A 2 -35.38 16.63 -42.88
N ALA A 3 -35.80 17.89 -42.76
CA ALA A 3 -35.13 18.88 -41.90
C ALA A 3 -35.40 18.74 -40.39
N ARG A 4 -36.40 17.94 -39.98
CA ARG A 4 -36.82 17.81 -38.57
C ARG A 4 -36.12 16.67 -37.81
N VAL A 5 -35.48 15.75 -38.54
CA VAL A 5 -34.72 14.62 -37.98
C VAL A 5 -33.25 14.99 -37.71
N LEU A 6 -32.67 15.90 -38.50
CA LEU A 6 -31.26 16.31 -38.33
C LEU A 6 -31.01 17.12 -37.05
N PHE A 7 -31.99 17.90 -36.59
CA PHE A 7 -31.91 18.67 -35.35
C PHE A 7 -31.96 17.81 -34.09
N THR A 8 -32.68 16.68 -34.13
CA THR A 8 -32.77 15.75 -32.99
C THR A 8 -31.48 14.97 -32.82
N VAL A 9 -30.85 14.53 -33.92
CA VAL A 9 -29.58 13.79 -33.87
C VAL A 9 -28.41 14.68 -33.41
N LEU A 10 -28.32 15.94 -33.86
CA LEU A 10 -27.29 16.88 -33.38
C LEU A 10 -27.46 17.24 -31.89
N GLY A 11 -28.70 17.42 -31.43
CA GLY A 11 -29.02 17.69 -30.03
C GLY A 11 -28.69 16.52 -29.11
N LEU A 12 -28.96 15.29 -29.54
CA LEU A 12 -28.58 14.07 -28.82
C LEU A 12 -27.06 13.89 -28.73
N VAL A 13 -26.31 14.17 -29.81
CA VAL A 13 -24.85 14.09 -29.81
C VAL A 13 -24.21 15.14 -28.91
N LEU A 14 -24.72 16.38 -28.90
CA LEU A 14 -24.20 17.45 -28.03
C LEU A 14 -24.48 17.20 -26.55
N ILE A 15 -25.69 16.73 -26.20
CA ILE A 15 -26.03 16.33 -24.82
C ILE A 15 -25.11 15.18 -24.37
N SER A 16 -24.92 14.18 -25.24
CA SER A 16 -24.03 13.05 -24.95
C SER A 16 -22.59 13.49 -24.73
N MET A 17 -22.04 14.40 -25.54
CA MET A 17 -20.67 14.90 -25.34
C MET A 17 -20.53 15.77 -24.09
N SER A 18 -21.54 16.58 -23.75
CA SER A 18 -21.52 17.36 -22.50
C SER A 18 -21.57 16.46 -21.25
N SER A 19 -22.37 15.39 -21.26
CA SER A 19 -22.45 14.44 -20.16
C SER A 19 -21.17 13.61 -20.02
N ILE A 20 -20.54 13.21 -21.13
CA ILE A 20 -19.25 12.51 -21.12
C ILE A 20 -18.15 13.42 -20.54
N ASN A 21 -18.11 14.68 -20.96
CA ASN A 21 -17.13 15.64 -20.44
C ASN A 21 -17.35 15.95 -18.96
N GLN A 22 -18.60 15.97 -18.50
CA GLN A 22 -18.93 16.19 -17.10
C GLN A 22 -18.48 14.99 -16.24
N ALA A 23 -18.81 13.76 -16.64
CA ALA A 23 -18.37 12.56 -15.92
C ALA A 23 -16.84 12.48 -15.78
N ALA A 24 -16.10 12.74 -16.87
CA ALA A 24 -14.64 12.77 -16.83
C ALA A 24 -14.08 13.89 -15.92
N ALA A 25 -14.76 15.04 -15.87
CA ALA A 25 -14.40 16.13 -14.97
C ALA A 25 -14.68 15.78 -13.49
N ASP A 26 -15.79 15.08 -13.23
CA ASP A 26 -16.20 14.65 -11.89
C ASP A 26 -15.27 13.54 -11.36
N GLU A 27 -14.82 12.62 -12.22
CA GLU A 27 -13.81 11.60 -11.90
C GLU A 27 -12.46 12.23 -11.55
N ALA A 28 -11.97 13.16 -12.39
CA ALA A 28 -10.76 13.93 -12.09
C ALA A 28 -10.93 14.77 -10.81
N GLY A 29 -12.14 15.28 -10.57
CA GLY A 29 -12.54 16.01 -9.37
C GLY A 29 -12.47 15.15 -8.11
N LEU A 30 -12.99 13.93 -8.15
CA LEU A 30 -12.98 12.98 -7.03
C LEU A 30 -11.55 12.62 -6.60
N ILE A 31 -10.68 12.29 -7.57
CA ILE A 31 -9.28 11.95 -7.27
C ILE A 31 -8.55 13.14 -6.65
N ALA A 32 -8.73 14.35 -7.19
CA ALA A 32 -8.09 15.55 -6.65
C ALA A 32 -8.64 15.94 -5.26
N ALA A 33 -9.94 15.75 -5.01
CA ALA A 33 -10.55 15.95 -3.70
C ALA A 33 -10.00 14.96 -2.67
N ALA A 34 -9.89 13.68 -3.05
CA ALA A 34 -9.29 12.62 -2.24
C ALA A 34 -7.84 12.92 -1.85
N GLU A 35 -7.01 13.37 -2.80
CA GLU A 35 -5.61 13.77 -2.56
C GLU A 35 -5.50 14.93 -1.56
N ARG A 36 -6.38 15.93 -1.66
CA ARG A 36 -6.44 17.06 -0.71
C ARG A 36 -7.03 16.67 0.64
N GLY A 37 -7.77 15.56 0.72
CA GLY A 37 -8.52 15.17 1.91
C GLY A 37 -9.82 15.96 2.10
N ASP A 38 -10.36 16.51 1.02
CA ASP A 38 -11.56 17.35 1.01
C ASP A 38 -12.82 16.47 1.04
N VAL A 39 -13.23 16.07 2.24
CA VAL A 39 -14.36 15.16 2.45
C VAL A 39 -15.68 15.68 1.85
N PRO A 40 -16.07 16.96 2.03
CA PRO A 40 -17.26 17.49 1.36
C PRO A 40 -17.20 17.35 -0.17
N ALA A 41 -16.08 17.69 -0.80
CA ALA A 41 -15.94 17.54 -2.25
C ALA A 41 -15.96 16.08 -2.72
N ILE A 42 -15.47 15.15 -1.90
CA ILE A 42 -15.62 13.70 -2.15
C ILE A 42 -17.10 13.30 -2.11
N GLU A 43 -17.82 13.70 -1.07
CA GLU A 43 -19.25 13.39 -0.92
C GLU A 43 -20.08 13.97 -2.08
N ASP A 44 -19.81 15.22 -2.47
CA ASP A 44 -20.46 15.88 -3.61
C ASP A 44 -20.17 15.14 -4.93
N ALA A 45 -18.90 14.78 -5.19
CA ALA A 45 -18.53 14.05 -6.40
C ALA A 45 -19.16 12.65 -6.46
N LEU A 46 -19.22 11.93 -5.34
CA LEU A 46 -19.90 10.63 -5.26
C LEU A 46 -21.42 10.78 -5.47
N ALA A 47 -22.04 11.81 -4.90
CA ALA A 47 -23.46 12.12 -5.12
C ALA A 47 -23.76 12.49 -6.58
N ALA A 48 -22.80 13.10 -7.29
CA ALA A 48 -22.86 13.37 -8.72
C ALA A 48 -22.63 12.13 -9.60
N GLY A 49 -22.26 10.99 -9.01
CA GLY A 49 -22.06 9.72 -9.72
C GLY A 49 -20.63 9.48 -10.21
N ALA A 50 -19.64 10.17 -9.65
CA ALA A 50 -18.23 9.90 -9.96
C ALA A 50 -17.88 8.43 -9.65
N ALA A 51 -17.23 7.76 -10.60
CA ALA A 51 -16.86 6.36 -10.47
C ALA A 51 -15.68 6.18 -9.49
N LEU A 52 -15.83 5.27 -8.52
CA LEU A 52 -14.80 4.99 -7.51
C LEU A 52 -13.55 4.32 -8.09
N ASP A 53 -13.70 3.60 -9.20
CA ASP A 53 -12.65 2.88 -9.91
C ASP A 53 -12.04 3.69 -11.07
N ALA A 54 -12.48 4.94 -11.27
CA ALA A 54 -11.87 5.86 -12.21
C ALA A 54 -10.38 6.07 -11.89
N ARG A 55 -9.58 6.28 -12.94
CA ARG A 55 -8.12 6.33 -12.84
C ARG A 55 -7.54 7.58 -13.47
N ASP A 56 -6.61 8.22 -12.78
CA ASP A 56 -5.80 9.29 -13.36
C ASP A 56 -4.70 8.75 -14.30
N ALA A 57 -3.90 9.65 -14.87
CA ALA A 57 -2.79 9.30 -15.77
C ALA A 57 -1.69 8.43 -15.11
N ARG A 58 -1.66 8.33 -13.78
CA ARG A 58 -0.74 7.47 -13.01
C ARG A 58 -1.41 6.14 -12.64
N GLY A 59 -2.64 5.91 -13.11
CA GLY A 59 -3.44 4.75 -12.77
C GLY A 59 -4.05 4.81 -11.36
N ARG A 60 -3.98 5.96 -10.66
CA ARG A 60 -4.47 6.05 -9.28
C ARG A 60 -5.99 6.13 -9.26
N THR A 61 -6.61 5.35 -8.39
CA THR A 61 -8.00 5.58 -7.95
C THR A 61 -8.04 6.72 -6.92
N ALA A 62 -9.24 7.20 -6.61
CA ALA A 62 -9.41 8.18 -5.54
C ALA A 62 -8.86 7.68 -4.19
N LEU A 63 -9.08 6.40 -3.86
CA LEU A 63 -8.57 5.82 -2.62
C LEU A 63 -7.04 5.81 -2.61
N LEU A 64 -6.39 5.42 -3.71
CA LEU A 64 -4.93 5.47 -3.83
C LEU A 64 -4.40 6.90 -3.63
N ALA A 65 -5.04 7.91 -4.22
CA ALA A 65 -4.64 9.30 -4.05
C ALA A 65 -4.80 9.77 -2.59
N ALA A 66 -5.88 9.40 -1.91
CA ALA A 66 -6.06 9.68 -0.48
C ALA A 66 -4.98 9.00 0.38
N VAL A 67 -4.67 7.72 0.14
CA VAL A 67 -3.65 6.99 0.92
C VAL A 67 -2.25 7.54 0.65
N GLN A 68 -1.89 7.87 -0.60
CA GLN A 68 -0.62 8.51 -0.94
C GLN A 68 -0.41 9.83 -0.20
N ALA A 69 -1.48 10.59 0.01
CA ALA A 69 -1.46 11.84 0.76
C ALA A 69 -1.76 11.66 2.27
N ASN A 70 -1.82 10.42 2.77
CA ASN A 70 -2.14 10.06 4.15
C ASN A 70 -3.43 10.72 4.69
N ARG A 71 -4.49 10.73 3.88
CA ARG A 71 -5.79 11.35 4.20
C ARG A 71 -6.74 10.30 4.80
N LEU A 72 -6.59 10.01 6.09
CA LEU A 72 -7.37 8.98 6.78
C LEU A 72 -8.89 9.13 6.60
N GLU A 73 -9.43 10.32 6.84
CA GLU A 73 -10.89 10.51 6.74
C GLU A 73 -11.40 10.42 5.30
N ALA A 74 -10.63 10.89 4.31
CA ALA A 74 -10.97 10.67 2.91
C ALA A 74 -10.93 9.18 2.55
N ALA A 75 -9.89 8.45 2.98
CA ALA A 75 -9.80 7.01 2.78
C ALA A 75 -10.98 6.27 3.43
N ARG A 76 -11.36 6.66 4.66
CA ARG A 76 -12.53 6.15 5.37
C ARG A 76 -13.82 6.34 4.59
N ARG A 77 -14.05 7.55 4.05
CA ARG A 77 -15.25 7.83 3.26
C ARG A 77 -15.28 7.04 1.95
N LEU A 78 -14.16 6.96 1.24
CA LEU A 78 -14.05 6.21 -0.01
C LEU A 78 -14.25 4.71 0.20
N ILE A 79 -13.65 4.13 1.24
CA ILE A 79 -13.83 2.71 1.58
C ILE A 79 -15.27 2.43 2.01
N ALA A 80 -15.89 3.32 2.79
CA ALA A 80 -17.31 3.20 3.15
C ALA A 80 -18.23 3.29 1.92
N ALA A 81 -17.83 4.02 0.87
CA ALA A 81 -18.53 4.06 -0.41
C ALA A 81 -18.27 2.82 -1.30
N GLY A 82 -17.36 1.94 -0.92
CA GLY A 82 -17.05 0.70 -1.65
C GLY A 82 -15.79 0.76 -2.52
N ALA A 83 -14.88 1.72 -2.29
CA ALA A 83 -13.60 1.75 -3.00
C ALA A 83 -12.78 0.47 -2.71
N ASP A 84 -12.22 -0.12 -3.77
CA ASP A 84 -11.39 -1.32 -3.68
C ASP A 84 -10.03 -1.03 -3.02
N VAL A 85 -9.79 -1.63 -1.85
CA VAL A 85 -8.53 -1.51 -1.09
C VAL A 85 -7.35 -2.23 -1.74
N ASN A 86 -7.61 -3.05 -2.76
CA ASN A 86 -6.61 -3.84 -3.49
C ASN A 86 -6.32 -3.28 -4.89
N ALA A 87 -7.04 -2.23 -5.33
CA ALA A 87 -6.81 -1.61 -6.63
C ALA A 87 -5.37 -1.11 -6.74
N LYS A 88 -4.64 -1.57 -7.77
CA LYS A 88 -3.24 -1.20 -8.01
C LYS A 88 -3.11 -0.03 -8.97
N ASP A 89 -2.18 0.89 -8.72
CA ASP A 89 -1.80 1.92 -9.68
C ASP A 89 -0.85 1.39 -10.79
N ALA A 90 -0.35 2.27 -11.66
CA ALA A 90 0.53 1.90 -12.76
C ALA A 90 1.89 1.34 -12.33
N ILE A 91 2.28 1.48 -11.06
CA ILE A 91 3.53 0.93 -10.50
C ILE A 91 3.27 -0.20 -9.50
N SER A 92 2.07 -0.78 -9.54
CA SER A 92 1.64 -1.93 -8.73
C SER A 92 1.48 -1.66 -7.23
N ASP A 93 1.33 -0.39 -6.81
CA ASP A 93 1.01 -0.06 -5.43
C ASP A 93 -0.51 -0.13 -5.21
N SER A 94 -0.96 -0.82 -4.16
CA SER A 94 -2.34 -0.80 -3.66
C SER A 94 -2.45 0.07 -2.39
N PRO A 95 -3.65 0.54 -2.00
CA PRO A 95 -3.89 1.24 -0.74
C PRO A 95 -3.31 0.49 0.48
N TYR A 96 -3.54 -0.82 0.57
CA TYR A 96 -2.99 -1.68 1.63
C TYR A 96 -1.45 -1.69 1.63
N LEU A 97 -0.84 -2.00 0.49
CA LEU A 97 0.62 -2.07 0.34
C LEU A 97 1.28 -0.75 0.72
N LEU A 98 0.72 0.35 0.23
CA LEU A 98 1.26 1.68 0.47
C LEU A 98 1.12 2.09 1.94
N ALA A 99 -0.03 1.81 2.57
CA ALA A 99 -0.22 2.11 3.98
C ALA A 99 0.78 1.35 4.87
N GLY A 100 1.01 0.06 4.58
CA GLY A 100 2.02 -0.73 5.27
C GLY A 100 3.44 -0.22 5.02
N ALA A 101 3.81 -0.02 3.76
CA ALA A 101 5.14 0.47 3.38
C ALA A 101 5.48 1.86 3.94
N ARG A 102 4.47 2.71 4.18
CA ARG A 102 4.65 4.08 4.71
C ARG A 102 4.38 4.21 6.21
N GLY A 103 3.98 3.12 6.87
CA GLY A 103 3.65 3.13 8.30
C GLY A 103 2.38 3.92 8.64
N TYR A 104 1.44 4.04 7.71
CA TYR A 104 0.17 4.73 7.93
C TYR A 104 -0.80 3.83 8.70
N LEU A 105 -0.51 3.64 10.00
CA LEU A 105 -1.11 2.61 10.84
C LEU A 105 -2.65 2.59 10.83
N GLU A 106 -3.30 3.74 10.92
CA GLU A 106 -4.78 3.80 10.92
C GLU A 106 -5.37 3.45 9.55
N ILE A 107 -4.72 3.85 8.46
CA ILE A 107 -5.14 3.47 7.09
C ILE A 107 -4.87 1.98 6.87
N LEU A 108 -3.78 1.44 7.42
CA LEU A 108 -3.49 0.02 7.35
C LEU A 108 -4.56 -0.80 8.08
N ARG A 109 -4.94 -0.43 9.31
CA ARG A 109 -6.06 -1.07 10.01
C ARG A 109 -7.35 -1.03 9.21
N LEU A 110 -7.63 0.11 8.58
CA LEU A 110 -8.81 0.29 7.75
C LEU A 110 -8.78 -0.61 6.51
N THR A 111 -7.66 -0.72 5.80
CA THR A 111 -7.57 -1.61 4.63
C THR A 111 -7.66 -3.09 5.02
N LEU A 112 -7.02 -3.49 6.12
CA LEU A 112 -7.13 -4.85 6.69
C LEU A 112 -8.58 -5.21 7.03
N ALA A 113 -9.31 -4.31 7.69
CA ALA A 113 -10.72 -4.52 8.06
C ALA A 113 -11.66 -4.66 6.84
N HIS A 114 -11.22 -4.25 5.65
CA HIS A 114 -12.00 -4.25 4.42
C HIS A 114 -11.45 -5.20 3.35
N GLY A 115 -10.76 -6.27 3.77
CA GLY A 115 -10.39 -7.38 2.88
C GLY A 115 -9.14 -7.11 2.03
N ALA A 116 -8.15 -6.45 2.61
CA ALA A 116 -6.83 -6.35 2.00
C ALA A 116 -6.24 -7.72 1.65
N ASP A 117 -5.71 -7.84 0.43
CA ASP A 117 -4.95 -8.99 -0.03
C ASP A 117 -3.53 -8.96 0.56
N LEU A 118 -3.32 -9.77 1.60
CA LEU A 118 -2.04 -9.90 2.30
C LEU A 118 -0.92 -10.47 1.42
N THR A 119 -1.26 -11.11 0.31
CA THR A 119 -0.30 -11.69 -0.65
C THR A 119 0.11 -10.69 -1.72
N SER A 120 -0.55 -9.52 -1.79
CA SER A 120 -0.22 -8.50 -2.77
C SER A 120 1.21 -8.00 -2.59
N THR A 121 1.95 -7.94 -3.69
CA THR A 121 3.34 -7.45 -3.70
C THR A 121 3.49 -6.13 -4.46
N ASN A 122 4.47 -5.33 -4.03
CA ASN A 122 4.96 -4.16 -4.74
C ASN A 122 5.79 -4.56 -5.99
N ARG A 123 6.31 -3.57 -6.73
CA ARG A 123 7.15 -3.79 -7.94
C ARG A 123 8.44 -4.58 -7.70
N PHE A 124 8.91 -4.67 -6.46
CA PHE A 124 10.08 -5.47 -6.09
C PHE A 124 9.69 -6.87 -5.60
N GLY A 125 8.41 -7.25 -5.73
CA GLY A 125 7.93 -8.54 -5.27
C GLY A 125 7.85 -8.63 -3.75
N GLY A 126 7.92 -7.52 -3.00
CA GLY A 126 7.78 -7.54 -1.54
C GLY A 126 6.34 -7.30 -1.09
N THR A 127 5.89 -8.05 -0.08
CA THR A 127 4.64 -7.77 0.66
C THR A 127 4.78 -6.49 1.47
N ALA A 128 3.73 -6.03 2.15
CA ALA A 128 3.77 -4.82 2.99
C ALA A 128 4.77 -4.92 4.16
N LEU A 129 5.08 -6.13 4.62
CA LEU A 129 5.95 -6.38 5.78
C LEU A 129 7.40 -5.95 5.51
N ILE A 130 7.92 -6.28 4.33
CA ILE A 130 9.32 -5.98 3.95
C ILE A 130 9.64 -4.48 4.00
N PRO A 131 8.94 -3.60 3.26
CA PRO A 131 9.20 -2.16 3.31
C PRO A 131 8.90 -1.53 4.68
N ALA A 132 8.01 -2.12 5.50
CA ALA A 132 7.77 -1.66 6.86
C ALA A 132 8.95 -2.00 7.79
N ALA A 133 9.53 -3.19 7.63
CA ALA A 133 10.70 -3.65 8.36
C ALA A 133 11.96 -2.84 8.01
N GLU A 134 12.21 -2.62 6.71
CA GLU A 134 13.26 -1.73 6.17
C GLU A 134 13.22 -0.33 6.81
N ARG A 135 12.02 0.25 6.94
CA ARG A 135 11.83 1.64 7.38
C ARG A 135 11.70 1.80 8.89
N GLY A 136 11.85 0.73 9.67
CA GLY A 136 11.76 0.79 11.12
C GLY A 136 10.34 1.05 11.66
N HIS A 137 9.28 0.70 10.92
CA HIS A 137 7.89 0.92 11.32
C HIS A 137 7.39 -0.18 12.28
N VAL A 138 7.89 -0.20 13.52
CA VAL A 138 7.65 -1.25 14.53
C VAL A 138 6.17 -1.63 14.70
N GLU A 139 5.29 -0.65 14.93
CA GLU A 139 3.85 -0.93 15.13
C GLU A 139 3.15 -1.41 13.86
N THR A 140 3.68 -1.04 12.69
CA THR A 140 3.17 -1.55 11.41
C THR A 140 3.60 -2.99 11.19
N VAL A 141 4.86 -3.33 11.49
CA VAL A 141 5.36 -4.72 11.47
C VAL A 141 4.53 -5.60 12.40
N ARG A 142 4.29 -5.15 13.64
CA ARG A 142 3.44 -5.85 14.61
C ARG A 142 2.05 -6.13 14.05
N LEU A 143 1.37 -5.11 13.53
CA LEU A 143 0.03 -5.25 12.98
C LEU A 143 -0.02 -6.19 11.78
N LEU A 144 1.01 -6.17 10.91
CA LEU A 144 1.08 -7.06 9.75
C LEU A 144 1.29 -8.52 10.18
N ILE A 145 2.15 -8.76 11.16
CA ILE A 145 2.34 -10.10 11.77
C ILE A 145 1.03 -10.59 12.39
N GLU A 146 0.33 -9.75 13.16
CA GLU A 146 -0.97 -10.07 13.75
C GLU A 146 -2.04 -10.37 12.69
N ALA A 147 -1.96 -9.74 11.52
CA ALA A 147 -2.84 -10.00 10.39
C ALA A 147 -2.53 -11.33 9.67
N GLY A 148 -1.40 -11.98 9.96
CA GLY A 148 -1.03 -13.27 9.39
C GLY A 148 -0.39 -13.20 8.01
N VAL A 149 0.38 -12.13 7.72
CA VAL A 149 1.25 -12.12 6.53
C VAL A 149 2.32 -13.20 6.63
N ASP A 150 2.78 -13.71 5.48
CA ASP A 150 3.95 -14.59 5.44
C ASP A 150 5.21 -13.80 5.83
N VAL A 151 5.78 -14.14 7.00
CA VAL A 151 6.97 -13.47 7.56
C VAL A 151 8.26 -13.82 6.80
N ASP A 152 8.27 -14.97 6.13
CA ASP A 152 9.41 -15.50 5.37
C ASP A 152 9.28 -15.24 3.87
N HIS A 153 8.31 -14.43 3.45
CA HIS A 153 8.15 -14.05 2.04
C HIS A 153 9.46 -13.47 1.49
N VAL A 154 9.93 -14.04 0.39
CA VAL A 154 11.17 -13.62 -0.29
C VAL A 154 10.83 -12.73 -1.49
N ASN A 155 11.34 -11.51 -1.50
CA ASN A 155 11.12 -10.57 -2.60
C ASN A 155 12.00 -10.88 -3.84
N ASN A 156 11.86 -10.08 -4.90
CA ASN A 156 12.63 -10.23 -6.14
C ASN A 156 14.11 -9.85 -5.99
N LEU A 157 14.57 -9.40 -4.82
CA LEU A 157 15.99 -9.22 -4.48
C LEU A 157 16.55 -10.46 -3.77
N GLY A 158 15.70 -11.40 -3.35
CA GLY A 158 16.07 -12.56 -2.55
C GLY A 158 16.09 -12.27 -1.05
N TRP A 159 15.38 -11.23 -0.60
CA TRP A 159 15.39 -10.80 0.79
C TRP A 159 14.02 -10.98 1.45
N THR A 160 14.04 -11.41 2.72
CA THR A 160 12.90 -11.42 3.64
C THR A 160 12.79 -10.08 4.37
N ALA A 161 11.72 -9.88 5.13
CA ALA A 161 11.59 -8.72 6.00
C ALA A 161 12.72 -8.65 7.05
N LEU A 162 13.18 -9.81 7.54
CA LEU A 162 14.29 -9.92 8.47
C LEU A 162 15.60 -9.41 7.84
N LEU A 163 15.92 -9.86 6.62
CA LEU A 163 17.11 -9.39 5.90
C LEU A 163 17.06 -7.89 5.62
N GLU A 164 15.93 -7.35 5.15
CA GLU A 164 15.84 -5.91 4.88
C GLU A 164 15.96 -5.05 6.14
N ALA A 165 15.39 -5.47 7.27
CA ALA A 165 15.57 -4.78 8.55
C ALA A 165 17.03 -4.73 9.03
N ILE A 166 17.83 -5.74 8.66
CA ILE A 166 19.24 -5.84 9.05
C ILE A 166 20.13 -5.12 8.05
N ILE A 167 19.96 -5.35 6.74
CA ILE A 167 20.85 -4.83 5.69
C ILE A 167 20.63 -3.32 5.46
N LEU A 168 19.37 -2.87 5.47
CA LEU A 168 19.00 -1.48 5.16
C LEU A 168 18.63 -0.67 6.41
N GLY A 169 18.50 -1.34 7.56
CA GLY A 169 18.27 -0.70 8.84
C GLY A 169 19.51 -0.03 9.42
N ASP A 170 19.34 0.58 10.60
CA ASP A 170 20.41 1.28 11.32
C ASP A 170 20.97 0.48 12.52
N GLY A 171 20.48 -0.73 12.75
CA GLY A 171 20.81 -1.55 13.93
C GLY A 171 20.36 -0.96 15.27
N GLY A 172 19.65 0.16 15.27
CA GLY A 172 19.18 0.86 16.45
C GLY A 172 17.93 0.23 17.07
N PRO A 173 17.39 0.83 18.14
CA PRO A 173 16.32 0.22 18.94
C PRO A 173 15.06 -0.19 18.16
N ARG A 174 14.71 0.53 17.10
CA ARG A 174 13.55 0.20 16.26
C ARG A 174 13.80 -1.06 15.41
N HIS A 175 14.98 -1.20 14.82
CA HIS A 175 15.31 -2.39 14.03
C HIS A 175 15.56 -3.60 14.92
N VAL A 176 16.14 -3.41 16.11
CA VAL A 176 16.20 -4.45 17.15
C VAL A 176 14.80 -4.96 17.48
N ALA A 177 13.85 -4.07 17.79
CA ALA A 177 12.48 -4.45 18.09
C ALA A 177 11.78 -5.18 16.92
N ILE A 178 12.06 -4.79 15.67
CA ILE A 178 11.51 -5.48 14.49
C ILE A 178 12.10 -6.89 14.35
N VAL A 179 13.40 -7.06 14.55
CA VAL A 179 14.05 -8.38 14.54
C VAL A 179 13.45 -9.26 15.63
N GLU A 180 13.26 -8.74 16.85
CA GLU A 180 12.58 -9.45 17.93
C GLU A 180 11.17 -9.90 17.52
N LEU A 181 10.36 -8.99 16.96
CA LEU A 181 9.00 -9.32 16.51
C LEU A 181 8.98 -10.41 15.44
N LEU A 182 9.89 -10.34 14.46
CA LEU A 182 9.96 -11.34 13.40
C LEU A 182 10.40 -12.72 13.94
N ILE A 183 11.37 -12.76 14.86
CA ILE A 183 11.79 -13.99 15.54
C ILE A 183 10.65 -14.57 16.37
N GLU A 184 9.94 -13.73 17.15
CA GLU A 184 8.78 -14.15 17.96
C GLU A 184 7.64 -14.68 17.09
N ALA A 185 7.48 -14.15 15.87
CA ALA A 185 6.53 -14.63 14.88
C ALA A 185 6.96 -15.93 14.17
N GLY A 186 8.17 -16.42 14.46
CA GLY A 186 8.70 -17.67 13.90
C GLY A 186 9.39 -17.53 12.55
N ALA A 187 9.88 -16.34 12.19
CA ALA A 187 10.68 -16.16 10.99
C ALA A 187 11.93 -17.06 10.98
N ASP A 188 12.23 -17.65 9.83
CA ASP A 188 13.45 -18.44 9.64
C ASP A 188 14.68 -17.52 9.58
N VAL A 189 15.45 -17.55 10.66
CA VAL A 189 16.66 -16.72 10.86
C VAL A 189 17.85 -17.14 10.00
N ASP A 190 17.76 -18.25 9.27
CA ASP A 190 18.81 -18.78 8.40
C ASP A 190 18.53 -18.54 6.91
N ILE A 191 17.39 -17.93 6.51
CA ILE A 191 17.15 -17.55 5.11
C ILE A 191 18.20 -16.52 4.69
N ALA A 192 19.16 -16.97 3.90
CA ALA A 192 20.25 -16.17 3.37
C ALA A 192 19.85 -15.39 2.12
N ASP A 193 20.60 -14.33 1.83
CA ASP A 193 20.45 -13.61 0.58
C ASP A 193 20.95 -14.44 -0.64
N ARG A 194 20.89 -13.85 -1.83
CA ARG A 194 21.32 -14.53 -3.07
C ARG A 194 22.82 -14.85 -3.12
N GLU A 195 23.63 -14.20 -2.32
CA GLU A 195 25.07 -14.45 -2.20
C GLU A 195 25.35 -15.55 -1.15
N GLY A 196 24.31 -16.04 -0.48
CA GLY A 196 24.42 -17.02 0.60
C GLY A 196 24.86 -16.40 1.93
N VAL A 197 24.74 -15.07 2.06
CA VAL A 197 25.06 -14.36 3.30
C VAL A 197 23.86 -14.42 4.24
N SER A 198 24.07 -14.97 5.44
CA SER A 198 22.99 -15.14 6.42
C SER A 198 22.64 -13.83 7.15
N PRO A 199 21.44 -13.70 7.73
CA PRO A 199 21.09 -12.57 8.59
C PRO A 199 22.11 -12.32 9.71
N LEU A 200 22.66 -13.38 10.31
CA LEU A 200 23.67 -13.28 11.36
C LEU A 200 24.98 -12.70 10.82
N GLN A 201 25.44 -13.15 9.65
CA GLN A 201 26.66 -12.64 9.03
C GLN A 201 26.55 -11.15 8.68
N HIS A 202 25.39 -10.70 8.19
CA HIS A 202 25.13 -9.28 7.97
C HIS A 202 25.19 -8.49 9.28
N ALA A 203 24.49 -8.93 10.33
CA ALA A 203 24.48 -8.25 11.62
C ALA A 203 25.88 -8.16 12.25
N GLU A 204 26.71 -9.20 12.12
CA GLU A 204 28.10 -9.19 12.60
C GLU A 204 28.99 -8.24 11.79
N ARG A 205 28.90 -8.30 10.46
CA ARG A 205 29.69 -7.47 9.55
C ARG A 205 29.39 -5.97 9.74
N ASP A 206 28.12 -5.64 9.92
CA ASP A 206 27.66 -4.25 9.99
C ASP A 206 27.69 -3.69 11.43
N GLY A 207 28.11 -4.52 12.41
CA GLY A 207 28.39 -4.10 13.78
C GLY A 207 27.13 -3.92 14.62
N TYR A 208 26.12 -4.78 14.46
CA TYR A 208 24.86 -4.79 15.20
C TYR A 208 24.86 -5.89 16.27
N PRO A 209 25.57 -5.70 17.41
CA PRO A 209 25.80 -6.77 18.38
C PRO A 209 24.52 -7.29 19.01
N GLU A 210 23.51 -6.43 19.21
CA GLU A 210 22.24 -6.84 19.81
C GLU A 210 21.40 -7.70 18.86
N ILE A 211 21.32 -7.32 17.58
CA ILE A 211 20.69 -8.13 16.53
C ILE A 211 21.40 -9.48 16.41
N ALA A 212 22.74 -9.48 16.34
CA ALA A 212 23.51 -10.73 16.29
C ALA A 212 23.30 -11.60 17.54
N ARG A 213 23.09 -11.01 18.72
CA ARG A 213 22.74 -11.75 19.96
C ARG A 213 21.36 -12.41 19.83
N LEU A 214 20.37 -11.67 19.34
CA LEU A 214 19.01 -12.18 19.13
C LEU A 214 18.99 -13.35 18.13
N LEU A 215 19.66 -13.20 16.99
CA LEU A 215 19.74 -14.25 15.97
C LEU A 215 20.40 -15.52 16.50
N ARG A 216 21.52 -15.42 17.23
CA ARG A 216 22.15 -16.59 17.86
C ARG A 216 21.25 -17.23 18.91
N ALA A 217 20.52 -16.44 19.70
CA ALA A 217 19.57 -16.95 20.67
C ALA A 217 18.39 -17.68 19.99
N ALA A 218 18.02 -17.26 18.78
CA ALA A 218 17.03 -17.92 17.93
C ALA A 218 17.58 -19.15 17.16
N GLY A 219 18.88 -19.46 17.31
CA GLY A 219 19.50 -20.65 16.73
C GLY A 219 20.13 -20.46 15.35
N ALA A 220 20.34 -19.21 14.89
CA ALA A 220 21.00 -18.91 13.63
C ALA A 220 22.41 -19.54 13.57
N ARG A 221 22.78 -20.09 12.40
CA ARG A 221 24.00 -20.91 12.20
C ARG A 221 25.05 -20.27 11.32
#